data_AF-A0A955CB27-F1
#
_entry.id   AF-A0A955CB27-F1
#
_cell.length_a   1.000
_cell.length_b   1.000
_cell.length_c   1.000
_cell.angle_alpha   90.00
_cell.angle_beta   90.00
_cell.angle_gamma   90.00
#
_symmetry.space_group_name_H-M   'P 1'
#
loop_
_entity.id
_entity.type
_entity.pdbx_description
1 polymer ?
#
loop_
_entity_poly.entity_id
_entity_poly.type
_entity_poly.pdbx_seq_one_letter_code
_entity_poly.pdbx_strand_id
1 'polypeptide(L)'
;ADAGHYAEICAVSERETRERVEARRIETGDKRIVITEFPDESVLTGPNNLKALLLNVAPYIFVFAGIGLTLLGVVLVDASKEWHAGALHWLTGHAWLAWLTLVVALFWPTCPIWLAWLTFGAGVSALVVSLYFAVTRATSHRDRFYRRKAAEVVQRRRGGVAEPGGENVFFVEIVSTENWNKLSLETATDFGFLKCDVARRMVLFEGDRRRIVAPIAALRRLDLVTLKNAKGDPRNYVVLAEFDDGETSVSLPFIAFEAKWRSGIKYRLGAAASLHNEIAQLYQPTTPPIVRERPAMSAEQA
;
A
#
# COMPACT_ATOMS: atom_id res chain seq x y z
N ALA A 1 -47.06 25.35 -66.70
CA ALA A 1 -46.29 26.25 -67.57
C ALA A 1 -44.95 26.66 -66.94
N ASP A 2 -44.34 25.84 -66.06
CA ASP A 2 -43.12 26.25 -65.31
C ASP A 2 -41.88 25.37 -65.53
N ALA A 3 -41.95 24.30 -66.32
CA ALA A 3 -40.77 23.47 -66.60
C ALA A 3 -39.79 24.13 -67.59
N GLY A 4 -40.27 25.04 -68.45
CA GLY A 4 -39.43 25.74 -69.43
C GLY A 4 -38.56 26.83 -68.82
N HIS A 5 -39.04 27.52 -67.78
CA HIS A 5 -38.34 28.66 -67.18
C HIS A 5 -37.13 28.23 -66.33
N TYR A 6 -37.21 27.07 -65.67
CA TYR A 6 -36.08 26.52 -64.91
C TYR A 6 -34.95 25.99 -65.79
N ALA A 7 -35.26 25.44 -66.97
CA ALA A 7 -34.23 24.96 -67.89
C ALA A 7 -33.40 26.13 -68.48
N GLU A 8 -34.05 27.27 -68.72
CA GLU A 8 -33.39 28.47 -69.26
C GLU A 8 -32.52 29.15 -68.20
N ILE A 9 -32.95 29.20 -66.93
CA ILE A 9 -32.14 29.74 -65.82
C ILE A 9 -30.90 28.85 -65.56
N CYS A 10 -31.04 27.52 -65.61
CA CYS A 10 -29.88 26.63 -65.45
C CYS A 10 -28.87 26.76 -66.61
N ALA A 11 -29.36 26.89 -67.86
CA ALA A 11 -28.48 27.03 -69.02
C ALA A 11 -27.71 28.36 -69.04
N VAL A 12 -28.32 29.45 -68.55
CA VAL A 12 -27.65 30.75 -68.43
C VAL A 12 -26.61 30.73 -67.30
N SER A 13 -26.94 30.11 -66.17
CA SER A 13 -26.00 29.95 -65.04
C SER A 13 -24.75 29.16 -65.42
N GLU A 14 -24.89 28.05 -66.17
CA GLU A 14 -23.75 27.24 -66.61
C GLU A 14 -22.85 27.97 -67.62
N ARG A 15 -23.43 28.83 -68.47
CA ARG A 15 -22.65 29.66 -69.42
C ARG A 15 -21.83 30.71 -68.69
N GLU A 16 -22.43 31.44 -67.74
CA GLU A 16 -21.70 32.44 -66.96
C GLU A 16 -20.60 31.82 -66.08
N THR A 17 -20.81 30.61 -65.55
CA THR A 17 -19.75 29.91 -64.80
C THR A 17 -18.61 29.45 -65.71
N ARG A 18 -18.91 28.96 -66.91
CA ARG A 18 -17.85 28.59 -67.88
C ARG A 18 -17.03 29.78 -68.33
N GLU A 19 -17.68 30.90 -68.66
CA GLU A 19 -16.98 32.11 -69.10
C GLU A 19 -16.14 32.73 -67.98
N ARG A 20 -16.61 32.69 -66.71
CA ARG A 20 -15.80 33.13 -65.56
C ARG A 20 -14.60 32.23 -65.28
N VAL A 21 -14.73 30.92 -65.49
CA VAL A 21 -13.62 29.96 -65.32
C VAL A 21 -12.59 30.10 -66.44
N GLU A 22 -13.01 30.34 -67.68
CA GLU A 22 -12.07 30.57 -68.80
C GLU A 22 -11.39 31.95 -68.73
N ALA A 23 -12.11 33.01 -68.35
CA ALA A 23 -11.52 34.33 -68.17
C ALA A 23 -10.42 34.34 -67.08
N ARG A 24 -10.61 33.63 -65.97
CA ARG A 24 -9.58 33.46 -64.92
C ARG A 24 -8.35 32.66 -65.37
N ARG A 25 -8.50 31.83 -66.40
CA ARG A 25 -7.42 30.96 -66.91
C ARG A 25 -6.44 31.72 -67.81
N ILE A 26 -6.88 32.81 -68.43
CA ILE A 26 -6.06 33.64 -69.33
C ILE A 26 -5.24 34.68 -68.55
N GLU A 27 -5.73 35.13 -67.39
CA GLU A 27 -5.09 36.21 -66.63
C GLU A 27 -3.97 35.74 -65.68
N THR A 28 -3.86 34.44 -65.42
CA THR A 28 -2.88 33.91 -64.47
C THR A 28 -1.78 33.13 -65.20
N GLY A 29 -0.82 33.87 -65.75
CA GLY A 29 0.40 33.32 -66.32
C GLY A 29 1.15 32.44 -65.33
N ASP A 30 1.14 31.14 -65.61
CA ASP A 30 2.10 30.12 -65.20
C ASP A 30 2.63 30.17 -63.75
N LYS A 31 1.72 30.27 -62.78
CA LYS A 31 1.96 29.83 -61.40
C LYS A 31 0.72 29.10 -60.88
N ARG A 32 0.84 27.77 -60.73
CA ARG A 32 -0.13 26.95 -59.97
C ARG A 32 -0.11 27.38 -58.50
N ILE A 33 -0.90 28.39 -58.16
CA ILE A 33 -1.34 28.60 -56.78
C ILE A 33 -2.61 27.76 -56.65
N VAL A 34 -2.46 26.56 -56.08
CA VAL A 34 -3.62 25.79 -55.61
C VAL A 34 -4.14 26.53 -54.38
N ILE A 35 -5.11 27.41 -54.59
CA ILE A 35 -5.92 27.93 -53.49
C ILE A 35 -6.78 26.74 -53.05
N THR A 36 -6.31 26.01 -52.04
CA THR A 36 -7.18 25.14 -51.25
C THR A 36 -8.19 26.06 -50.58
N GLU A 37 -9.38 26.18 -51.17
CA GLU A 37 -10.54 26.72 -50.49
C GLU A 37 -10.69 25.94 -49.18
N PHE A 38 -10.52 26.63 -48.06
CA PHE A 38 -10.79 26.03 -46.76
C PHE A 38 -12.27 25.62 -46.77
N PRO A 39 -12.59 24.38 -46.39
CA PRO A 39 -13.98 23.95 -46.33
C PRO A 39 -14.73 24.91 -45.40
N ASP A 40 -15.84 25.41 -45.92
CA ASP A 40 -16.76 26.32 -45.26
C ASP A 40 -17.02 25.85 -43.81
N GLU A 41 -16.77 26.70 -42.80
CA GLU A 41 -16.86 26.33 -41.37
C GLU A 41 -18.25 25.76 -41.01
N SER A 42 -19.27 26.09 -41.80
CA SER A 42 -20.62 25.57 -41.73
C SER A 42 -20.69 24.03 -41.84
N VAL A 43 -19.72 23.40 -42.53
CA VAL A 43 -19.63 21.94 -42.67
C VAL A 43 -19.27 21.29 -41.34
N LEU A 44 -18.47 21.92 -40.46
CA LEU A 44 -18.05 21.31 -39.20
C LEU A 44 -19.14 21.31 -38.11
N THR A 45 -20.17 22.14 -38.24
CA THR A 45 -21.24 22.26 -37.22
C THR A 45 -22.47 21.39 -37.46
N GLY A 46 -22.50 20.58 -38.53
CA GLY A 46 -23.60 19.66 -38.78
C GLY A 46 -23.76 18.61 -37.66
N PRO A 47 -24.99 18.23 -37.25
CA PRO A 47 -25.22 17.30 -36.15
C PRO A 47 -24.56 15.91 -36.33
N ASN A 48 -24.27 15.53 -37.57
CA ASN A 48 -23.55 14.31 -37.90
C ASN A 48 -22.03 14.40 -37.59
N ASN A 49 -21.44 15.60 -37.70
CA ASN A 49 -20.02 15.84 -37.40
C ASN A 49 -19.77 15.95 -35.90
N LEU A 50 -20.73 16.47 -35.13
CA LEU A 50 -20.67 16.41 -33.67
C LEU A 50 -20.69 14.95 -33.16
N LYS A 51 -21.50 14.08 -33.75
CA LYS A 51 -21.50 12.63 -33.44
C LYS A 51 -20.14 11.99 -33.76
N ALA A 52 -19.59 12.25 -34.94
CA ALA A 52 -18.28 11.71 -35.34
C ALA A 52 -17.14 12.22 -34.44
N LEU A 53 -17.17 13.50 -34.08
CA LEU A 53 -16.23 14.10 -33.14
C LEU A 53 -16.36 13.48 -31.75
N LEU A 54 -17.58 13.33 -31.23
CA LEU A 54 -17.81 12.68 -29.93
C LEU A 54 -17.37 11.22 -29.95
N LEU A 55 -17.63 10.47 -31.03
CA LEU A 55 -17.16 9.08 -31.18
C LEU A 55 -15.63 8.97 -31.21
N ASN A 56 -14.95 9.94 -31.81
CA ASN A 56 -13.49 9.96 -31.87
C ASN A 56 -12.84 10.48 -30.57
N VAL A 57 -13.47 11.42 -29.86
CA VAL A 57 -12.89 12.08 -28.69
C VAL A 57 -13.30 11.41 -27.37
N ALA A 58 -14.49 10.80 -27.31
CA ALA A 58 -14.99 10.14 -26.10
C ALA A 58 -14.02 9.09 -25.51
N PRO A 59 -13.36 8.21 -26.30
CA PRO A 59 -12.42 7.24 -25.74
C PRO A 59 -11.28 7.90 -24.95
N TYR A 60 -10.78 9.04 -25.44
CA TYR A 60 -9.72 9.78 -24.76
C TYR A 60 -10.22 10.42 -23.46
N ILE A 61 -11.43 11.02 -23.47
CA ILE A 61 -12.05 11.59 -22.26
C ILE A 61 -12.20 10.51 -21.19
N PHE A 62 -12.66 9.30 -21.56
CA PHE A 62 -12.77 8.18 -20.64
C PHE A 62 -11.39 7.77 -20.08
N VAL A 63 -10.36 7.63 -20.93
CA VAL A 63 -9.00 7.30 -20.47
C VAL A 63 -8.47 8.33 -19.47
N PHE A 64 -8.59 9.62 -19.76
CA PHE A 64 -8.12 10.67 -18.85
C PHE A 64 -8.92 10.73 -17.54
N ALA A 65 -10.25 10.50 -17.59
CA ALA A 65 -11.08 10.40 -16.40
C ALA A 65 -10.67 9.20 -15.53
N GLY A 66 -10.38 8.05 -16.15
CA GLY A 66 -9.84 6.87 -15.47
C GLY A 66 -8.55 7.19 -14.74
N ILE A 67 -7.55 7.77 -15.44
CA ILE A 67 -6.27 8.17 -14.86
C ILE A 67 -6.47 9.15 -13.68
N GLY A 68 -7.32 10.15 -13.84
CA GLY A 68 -7.66 11.10 -12.79
C GLY A 68 -8.25 10.42 -11.55
N LEU A 69 -9.16 9.46 -11.74
CA LEU A 69 -9.72 8.63 -10.67
C LEU A 69 -8.67 7.74 -9.99
N THR A 70 -7.67 7.21 -10.71
CA THR A 70 -6.54 6.48 -10.09
C THR A 70 -5.73 7.37 -9.19
N LEU A 71 -5.33 8.54 -9.71
CA LEU A 71 -4.47 9.46 -8.98
C LEU A 71 -5.22 9.96 -7.73
N LEU A 72 -6.51 10.25 -7.86
CA LEU A 72 -7.37 10.56 -6.73
C LEU A 72 -7.46 9.38 -5.75
N GLY A 73 -7.63 8.15 -6.23
CA GLY A 73 -7.63 6.95 -5.40
C GLY A 73 -6.32 6.76 -4.63
N VAL A 74 -5.16 6.97 -5.27
CA VAL A 74 -3.84 6.90 -4.63
C VAL A 74 -3.70 7.97 -3.54
N VAL A 75 -4.10 9.22 -3.82
CA VAL A 75 -4.09 10.33 -2.86
C VAL A 75 -5.04 10.06 -1.70
N LEU A 76 -6.25 9.53 -1.98
CA LEU A 76 -7.23 9.17 -0.95
C LEU A 76 -6.77 7.99 -0.10
N VAL A 77 -6.05 7.02 -0.67
CA VAL A 77 -5.44 5.93 0.11
C VAL A 77 -4.39 6.48 1.07
N ASP A 78 -3.54 7.39 0.61
CA ASP A 78 -2.52 8.04 1.44
C ASP A 78 -3.16 8.91 2.54
N ALA A 79 -4.28 9.57 2.24
CA ALA A 79 -5.04 10.37 3.21
C ALA A 79 -5.92 9.54 4.16
N SER A 80 -6.36 8.34 3.75
CA SER A 80 -7.21 7.48 4.57
C SER A 80 -6.39 6.91 5.71
N LYS A 81 -6.86 7.10 6.96
CA LYS A 81 -6.18 6.59 8.15
C LYS A 81 -6.20 5.06 8.18
N GLU A 82 -5.20 4.46 7.56
CA GLU A 82 -4.56 3.13 7.65
C GLU A 82 -5.38 1.84 7.61
N TRP A 83 -6.64 1.82 8.05
CA TRP A 83 -7.49 0.62 7.98
C TRP A 83 -8.18 0.45 6.64
N HIS A 84 -8.46 1.56 5.97
CA HIS A 84 -9.02 1.52 4.63
C HIS A 84 -7.95 1.39 3.56
N ALA A 85 -6.66 1.65 3.80
CA ALA A 85 -5.67 1.66 2.72
C ALA A 85 -5.58 0.31 1.95
N GLY A 86 -5.57 -0.83 2.65
CA GLY A 86 -5.55 -2.15 2.00
C GLY A 86 -6.85 -2.48 1.28
N ALA A 87 -8.00 -2.26 1.94
CA ALA A 87 -9.32 -2.50 1.36
C ALA A 87 -9.61 -1.53 0.20
N LEU A 88 -9.16 -0.29 0.29
CA LEU A 88 -9.31 0.77 -0.71
C LEU A 88 -8.35 0.54 -1.87
N HIS A 89 -7.12 0.06 -1.66
CA HIS A 89 -6.26 -0.43 -2.74
C HIS A 89 -6.89 -1.62 -3.47
N TRP A 90 -7.47 -2.57 -2.72
CA TRP A 90 -8.16 -3.70 -3.31
C TRP A 90 -9.41 -3.27 -4.11
N LEU A 91 -10.25 -2.41 -3.54
CA LEU A 91 -11.45 -1.86 -4.17
C LEU A 91 -11.11 -0.98 -5.37
N THR A 92 -10.08 -0.14 -5.29
CA THR A 92 -9.63 0.68 -6.43
C THR A 92 -9.05 -0.18 -7.55
N GLY A 93 -8.32 -1.25 -7.23
CA GLY A 93 -7.86 -2.22 -8.22
C GLY A 93 -9.03 -2.94 -8.93
N HIS A 94 -10.04 -3.37 -8.18
CA HIS A 94 -11.24 -4.02 -8.74
C HIS A 94 -12.11 -3.05 -9.53
N ALA A 95 -12.28 -1.81 -9.04
CA ALA A 95 -12.97 -0.74 -9.76
C ALA A 95 -12.26 -0.42 -11.07
N TRP A 96 -10.91 -0.44 -11.08
CA TRP A 96 -10.12 -0.29 -12.29
C TRP A 96 -10.32 -1.43 -13.28
N LEU A 97 -10.28 -2.68 -12.81
CA LEU A 97 -10.55 -3.86 -13.63
C LEU A 97 -11.97 -3.81 -14.22
N ALA A 98 -12.97 -3.48 -13.41
CA ALA A 98 -14.36 -3.37 -13.85
C ALA A 98 -14.54 -2.24 -14.88
N TRP A 99 -13.93 -1.08 -14.63
CA TRP A 99 -13.96 0.06 -15.55
C TRP A 99 -13.24 -0.27 -16.87
N LEU A 100 -12.06 -0.88 -16.82
CA LEU A 100 -11.30 -1.27 -18.00
C LEU A 100 -12.07 -2.32 -18.83
N THR A 101 -12.71 -3.28 -18.15
CA THR A 101 -13.58 -4.28 -18.81
C THR A 101 -14.77 -3.61 -19.50
N LEU A 102 -15.39 -2.61 -18.84
CA LEU A 102 -16.49 -1.84 -19.41
C LEU A 102 -16.06 -1.03 -20.64
N VAL A 103 -14.92 -0.33 -20.59
CA VAL A 103 -14.37 0.42 -21.72
C VAL A 103 -14.05 -0.53 -22.89
N VAL A 104 -13.38 -1.64 -22.62
CA VAL A 104 -13.09 -2.64 -23.65
C VAL A 104 -14.38 -3.18 -24.26
N ALA A 105 -15.40 -3.53 -23.46
CA ALA A 105 -16.67 -4.04 -23.96
C ALA A 105 -17.45 -3.02 -24.82
N LEU A 106 -17.43 -1.74 -24.44
CA LEU A 106 -18.14 -0.67 -25.16
C LEU A 106 -17.47 -0.29 -26.48
N PHE A 107 -16.13 -0.39 -26.55
CA PHE A 107 -15.36 0.08 -27.71
C PHE A 107 -14.72 -1.04 -28.54
N TRP A 108 -14.89 -2.32 -28.15
CA TRP A 108 -14.32 -3.49 -28.82
C TRP A 108 -14.44 -3.49 -30.36
N PRO A 109 -15.59 -3.13 -30.98
CA PRO A 109 -15.73 -3.21 -32.43
C PRO A 109 -14.90 -2.18 -33.19
N THR A 110 -14.54 -1.07 -32.52
CA THR A 110 -13.89 0.10 -33.12
C THR A 110 -12.45 0.30 -32.64
N CYS A 111 -12.02 -0.47 -31.65
CA CYS A 111 -10.71 -0.30 -31.03
C CYS A 111 -9.64 -1.06 -31.84
N PRO A 112 -8.52 -0.42 -32.21
CA PRO A 112 -7.38 -1.12 -32.78
C PRO A 112 -6.92 -2.23 -31.83
N ILE A 113 -6.63 -3.42 -32.35
CA ILE A 113 -6.27 -4.60 -31.54
C ILE A 113 -5.09 -4.33 -30.60
N TRP A 114 -4.11 -3.52 -31.01
CA TRP A 114 -2.96 -3.17 -30.18
C TRP A 114 -3.34 -2.36 -28.93
N LEU A 115 -4.36 -1.50 -29.02
CA LEU A 115 -4.84 -0.69 -27.90
C LEU A 115 -5.58 -1.56 -26.87
N ALA A 116 -6.32 -2.58 -27.33
CA ALA A 116 -6.91 -3.59 -26.47
C ALA A 116 -5.84 -4.37 -25.68
N TRP A 117 -4.73 -4.76 -26.32
CA TRP A 117 -3.62 -5.43 -25.64
C TRP A 117 -2.91 -4.53 -24.62
N LEU A 118 -2.68 -3.25 -24.94
CA LEU A 118 -2.06 -2.31 -23.99
C LEU A 118 -2.94 -2.08 -22.74
N THR A 119 -4.24 -1.87 -22.94
CA THR A 119 -5.18 -1.68 -21.82
C THR A 119 -5.28 -2.93 -20.95
N PHE A 120 -5.39 -4.11 -21.56
CA PHE A 120 -5.35 -5.38 -20.84
C PHE A 120 -4.05 -5.54 -20.04
N GLY A 121 -2.90 -5.30 -20.68
CA GLY A 121 -1.58 -5.38 -20.04
C GLY A 121 -1.44 -4.42 -18.86
N ALA A 122 -1.97 -3.19 -18.97
CA ALA A 122 -1.99 -2.22 -17.88
C ALA A 122 -2.88 -2.69 -16.72
N GLY A 123 -4.08 -3.21 -17.02
CA GLY A 123 -4.98 -3.75 -16.00
C GLY A 123 -4.38 -4.92 -15.23
N VAL A 124 -3.77 -5.89 -15.93
CA VAL A 124 -3.05 -7.02 -15.31
C VAL A 124 -1.88 -6.53 -14.46
N SER A 125 -1.07 -5.59 -14.97
CA SER A 125 0.07 -5.03 -14.23
C SER A 125 -0.37 -4.35 -12.93
N ALA A 126 -1.43 -3.54 -12.99
CA ALA A 126 -2.00 -2.90 -11.81
C ALA A 126 -2.50 -3.92 -10.77
N LEU A 127 -3.16 -4.99 -11.22
CA LEU A 127 -3.59 -6.08 -10.35
C LEU A 127 -2.41 -6.77 -9.67
N VAL A 128 -1.36 -7.13 -10.42
CA VAL A 128 -0.17 -7.79 -9.88
C VAL A 128 0.53 -6.91 -8.86
N VAL A 129 0.70 -5.61 -9.16
CA VAL A 129 1.30 -4.64 -8.23
C VAL A 129 0.45 -4.50 -6.97
N SER A 130 -0.87 -4.39 -7.11
CA SER A 130 -1.79 -4.32 -5.98
C SER A 130 -1.73 -5.57 -5.09
N LEU A 131 -1.72 -6.76 -5.70
CA LEU A 131 -1.61 -8.02 -4.98
C LEU A 131 -0.24 -8.14 -4.27
N TYR A 132 0.83 -7.74 -4.95
CA TYR A 132 2.16 -7.67 -4.36
C TYR A 132 2.19 -6.78 -3.11
N PHE A 133 1.61 -5.58 -3.18
CA PHE A 133 1.52 -4.68 -2.02
C PHE A 133 0.62 -5.24 -0.92
N ALA A 134 -0.53 -5.83 -1.26
CA ALA A 134 -1.42 -6.45 -0.29
C ALA A 134 -0.71 -7.56 0.48
N VAL A 135 0.00 -8.46 -0.21
CA VAL A 135 0.73 -9.58 0.41
C VAL A 135 1.93 -9.10 1.20
N THR A 136 2.76 -8.22 0.64
CA THR A 136 4.00 -7.77 1.29
C THR A 136 3.77 -6.80 2.44
N ARG A 137 2.66 -6.03 2.43
CA ARG A 137 2.36 -5.04 3.47
C ARG A 137 1.30 -5.47 4.47
N ALA A 138 0.59 -6.59 4.26
CA ALA A 138 -0.43 -7.08 5.20
C ALA A 138 0.05 -7.13 6.66
N THR A 139 1.30 -7.57 6.88
CA THR A 139 1.86 -7.65 8.25
C THR A 139 2.07 -6.27 8.87
N SER A 140 2.50 -5.27 8.10
CA SER A 140 2.74 -3.92 8.61
C SER A 140 1.45 -3.22 9.07
N HIS A 141 0.35 -3.39 8.35
CA HIS A 141 -0.94 -2.80 8.73
C HIS A 141 -1.43 -3.33 10.07
N ARG A 142 -1.26 -4.63 10.28
CA ARG A 142 -1.65 -5.31 11.51
C ARG A 142 -0.84 -4.83 12.70
N ASP A 143 0.48 -4.76 12.58
CA ASP A 143 1.37 -4.32 13.68
C ASP A 143 1.06 -2.85 14.06
N ARG A 144 0.77 -1.98 13.07
CA ARG A 144 0.32 -0.59 13.33
C ARG A 144 -1.03 -0.53 14.04
N PHE A 145 -1.98 -1.38 13.66
CA PHE A 145 -3.28 -1.43 14.29
C PHE A 145 -3.17 -1.79 15.77
N TYR A 146 -2.48 -2.89 16.09
CA TYR A 146 -2.27 -3.31 17.48
C TYR A 146 -1.50 -2.27 18.27
N ARG A 147 -0.48 -1.65 17.69
CA ARG A 147 0.24 -0.56 18.35
C ARG A 147 -0.64 0.64 18.67
N ARG A 148 -1.52 1.05 17.76
CA ARG A 148 -2.49 2.14 18.00
C ARG A 148 -3.50 1.76 19.08
N LYS A 149 -4.02 0.52 19.03
CA LYS A 149 -4.97 0.03 20.02
C LYS A 149 -4.34 -0.08 21.41
N ALA A 150 -3.12 -0.60 21.49
CA ALA A 150 -2.32 -0.59 22.70
C ALA A 150 -2.13 0.84 23.21
N ALA A 151 -1.75 1.78 22.34
CA ALA A 151 -1.52 3.16 22.74
C ALA A 151 -2.80 3.81 23.30
N GLU A 152 -3.95 3.58 22.66
CA GLU A 152 -5.26 4.04 23.12
C GLU A 152 -5.59 3.49 24.51
N VAL A 153 -5.35 2.20 24.75
CA VAL A 153 -5.60 1.56 26.05
C VAL A 153 -4.65 2.10 27.13
N VAL A 154 -3.35 2.17 26.82
CA VAL A 154 -2.32 2.65 27.74
C VAL A 154 -2.54 4.12 28.12
N GLN A 155 -2.85 4.99 27.16
CA GLN A 155 -3.11 6.42 27.42
C GLN A 155 -4.36 6.65 28.27
N ARG A 156 -5.35 5.74 28.23
CA ARG A 156 -6.55 5.84 29.07
C ARG A 156 -6.33 5.39 30.51
N ARG A 157 -5.30 4.56 30.78
CA ARG A 157 -4.99 4.10 32.13
C ARG A 157 -4.29 5.22 32.91
N ARG A 158 -4.82 5.58 34.08
CA ARG A 158 -4.14 6.53 34.98
C ARG A 158 -2.82 5.93 35.48
N GLY A 159 -1.75 6.71 35.39
CA GLY A 159 -0.41 6.31 35.82
C GLY A 159 0.18 5.15 35.01
N GLY A 160 0.07 5.20 33.67
CA GLY A 160 0.74 4.24 32.79
C GLY A 160 2.26 4.24 33.02
N VAL A 161 2.87 3.06 33.08
CA VAL A 161 4.32 2.92 33.40
C VAL A 161 5.23 3.09 32.18
N ALA A 162 4.69 2.92 30.98
CA ALA A 162 5.38 3.10 29.72
C ALA A 162 4.53 3.99 28.78
N GLU A 163 5.04 5.17 28.45
CA GLU A 163 4.34 6.10 27.57
C GLU A 163 4.58 5.76 26.09
N PRO A 164 3.54 5.60 25.27
CA PRO A 164 3.70 5.36 23.84
C PRO A 164 4.49 6.49 23.16
N GLY A 165 5.66 6.18 22.61
CA GLY A 165 6.51 7.15 21.92
C GLY A 165 7.57 7.81 22.82
N GLY A 166 7.66 7.44 24.09
CA GLY A 166 8.75 7.83 24.97
C GLY A 166 10.11 7.26 24.53
N GLU A 167 11.18 7.84 25.06
CA GLU A 167 12.55 7.33 24.87
C GLU A 167 12.70 5.92 25.46
N ASN A 168 13.41 5.04 24.75
CA ASN A 168 13.64 3.64 25.12
C ASN A 168 12.36 2.84 25.36
N VAL A 169 11.29 3.18 24.62
CA VAL A 169 10.02 2.46 24.64
C VAL A 169 9.87 1.61 23.38
N PHE A 170 9.75 0.30 23.58
CA PHE A 170 9.55 -0.69 22.55
C PHE A 170 8.09 -1.11 22.51
N PHE A 171 7.51 -1.21 21.31
CA PHE A 171 6.25 -1.94 21.15
C PHE A 171 6.57 -3.43 21.14
N VAL A 172 5.98 -4.19 22.07
CA VAL A 172 6.26 -5.61 22.24
C VAL A 172 4.97 -6.42 22.35
N GLU A 173 5.06 -7.67 21.94
CA GLU A 173 4.04 -8.69 22.18
C GLU A 173 4.59 -9.75 23.13
N ILE A 174 3.74 -10.26 24.02
CA ILE A 174 4.07 -11.40 24.87
C ILE A 174 3.44 -12.64 24.24
N VAL A 175 4.26 -13.64 23.91
CA VAL A 175 3.79 -14.88 23.27
C VAL A 175 4.19 -16.09 24.11
N SER A 176 3.21 -16.78 24.71
CA SER A 176 3.49 -17.96 25.54
C SER A 176 4.33 -19.01 24.79
N THR A 177 5.18 -19.72 25.52
CA THR A 177 6.07 -20.76 24.96
C THR A 177 5.30 -21.85 24.24
N GLU A 178 4.11 -22.22 24.73
CA GLU A 178 3.17 -23.17 24.10
C GLU A 178 2.75 -22.75 22.69
N ASN A 179 2.79 -21.45 22.41
CA ASN A 179 2.36 -20.85 21.16
C ASN A 179 3.51 -20.58 20.18
N TRP A 180 4.76 -20.86 20.56
CA TRP A 180 5.93 -20.65 19.69
C TRP A 180 5.89 -21.48 18.40
N ASN A 181 5.13 -22.57 18.37
CA ASN A 181 4.94 -23.37 17.16
C ASN A 181 3.73 -22.93 16.31
N LYS A 182 2.79 -22.16 16.87
CA LYS A 182 1.52 -21.79 16.23
C LYS A 182 1.61 -20.42 15.53
N LEU A 183 2.39 -19.49 16.06
CA LEU A 183 2.86 -18.23 15.45
C LEU A 183 1.97 -17.59 14.35
N SER A 184 0.67 -17.45 14.64
CA SER A 184 -0.15 -16.32 14.18
C SER A 184 -0.19 -15.29 15.31
N LEU A 185 -0.40 -13.99 15.03
CA LEU A 185 -0.50 -12.98 16.11
C LEU A 185 -1.70 -13.20 17.04
N GLU A 186 -2.65 -14.02 16.63
CA GLU A 186 -3.76 -14.47 17.47
C GLU A 186 -3.26 -15.27 18.68
N THR A 187 -1.98 -15.64 18.73
CA THR A 187 -1.37 -16.36 19.84
C THR A 187 -0.64 -15.47 20.85
N ALA A 188 -0.59 -14.15 20.63
CA ALA A 188 -0.09 -13.23 21.65
C ALA A 188 -1.06 -13.19 22.84
N THR A 189 -0.52 -13.36 24.05
CA THR A 189 -1.31 -13.32 25.29
C THR A 189 -1.55 -11.89 25.75
N ASP A 190 -0.68 -10.96 25.38
CA ASP A 190 -0.72 -9.53 25.68
C ASP A 190 0.11 -8.77 24.64
N PHE A 191 -0.20 -7.49 24.42
CA PHE A 191 0.58 -6.59 23.57
C PHE A 191 0.62 -5.19 24.18
N GLY A 192 1.76 -4.52 24.09
CA GLY A 192 1.96 -3.30 24.86
C GLY A 192 3.25 -2.58 24.59
N PHE A 193 3.60 -1.70 25.53
CA PHE A 193 4.82 -0.91 25.49
C PHE A 193 5.73 -1.33 26.64
N LEU A 194 6.97 -1.66 26.30
CA LEU A 194 8.02 -1.99 27.25
C LEU A 194 9.04 -0.84 27.28
N LYS A 195 9.25 -0.28 28.47
CA LYS A 195 10.25 0.75 28.75
C LYS A 195 11.36 0.16 29.62
N CYS A 196 12.60 0.37 29.19
CA CYS A 196 13.79 0.10 30.01
C CYS A 196 14.15 1.39 30.78
N ASP A 197 13.77 1.49 32.05
CA ASP A 197 14.05 2.66 32.88
C ASP A 197 15.46 2.54 33.49
N VAL A 198 16.43 3.19 32.84
CA VAL A 198 17.85 3.20 33.26
C VAL A 198 18.03 3.84 34.63
N ALA A 199 17.35 4.96 34.89
CA ALA A 199 17.52 5.71 36.13
C ALA A 199 17.06 4.90 37.35
N ARG A 200 15.97 4.14 37.20
CA ARG A 200 15.41 3.30 38.27
C ARG A 200 15.88 1.84 38.22
N ARG A 201 16.62 1.46 37.17
CA ARG A 201 17.00 0.07 36.87
C ARG A 201 15.78 -0.88 36.89
N MET A 202 14.72 -0.50 36.17
CA MET A 202 13.46 -1.26 36.09
C MET A 202 13.10 -1.58 34.65
N VAL A 203 12.48 -2.75 34.45
CA VAL A 203 11.76 -3.10 33.23
C VAL A 203 10.28 -2.85 33.49
N LEU A 204 9.70 -1.92 32.72
CA LEU A 204 8.32 -1.48 32.86
C LEU A 204 7.55 -1.91 31.62
N PHE A 205 6.52 -2.73 31.77
CA PHE A 205 5.63 -3.10 30.66
C PHE A 205 4.20 -2.68 30.97
N GLU A 206 3.60 -1.94 30.04
CA GLU A 206 2.17 -1.63 30.04
C GLU A 206 1.52 -2.28 28.83
N GLY A 207 0.82 -3.38 29.09
CA GLY A 207 0.05 -4.16 28.13
C GLY A 207 -1.40 -3.72 28.01
N ASP A 208 -2.10 -4.31 27.04
CA ASP A 208 -3.54 -4.15 26.89
C ASP A 208 -4.30 -4.82 28.06
N ARG A 209 -3.72 -5.90 28.61
CA ARG A 209 -4.28 -6.67 29.73
C ARG A 209 -3.48 -6.45 31.01
N ARG A 210 -2.17 -6.64 31.00
CA ARG A 210 -1.34 -6.66 32.21
C ARG A 210 -0.46 -5.42 32.33
N ARG A 211 -0.04 -5.14 33.56
CA ARG A 211 1.03 -4.19 33.88
C ARG A 211 2.11 -4.95 34.63
N ILE A 212 3.35 -4.77 34.23
CA ILE A 212 4.50 -5.42 34.87
C ILE A 212 5.51 -4.33 35.23
N VAL A 213 5.97 -4.36 36.48
CA VAL A 213 7.03 -3.51 37.00
C VAL A 213 8.02 -4.46 37.66
N ALA A 214 9.11 -4.75 36.97
CA ALA A 214 10.13 -5.69 37.45
C ALA A 214 11.45 -4.93 37.68
N PRO A 215 12.02 -4.96 38.90
CA PRO A 215 13.37 -4.46 39.10
C PRO A 215 14.35 -5.35 38.32
N ILE A 216 15.40 -4.77 37.74
CA ILE A 216 16.37 -5.56 36.97
C ILE A 216 17.11 -6.57 37.87
N ALA A 217 17.18 -6.32 39.17
CA ALA A 217 17.74 -7.26 40.14
C ALA A 217 16.97 -8.59 40.23
N ALA A 218 15.69 -8.60 39.82
CA ALA A 218 14.88 -9.82 39.71
C ALA A 218 15.19 -10.62 38.44
N LEU A 219 15.89 -10.04 37.46
CA LEU A 219 16.22 -10.74 36.21
C LEU A 219 17.20 -11.87 36.50
N ARG A 220 16.80 -13.10 36.22
CA ARG A 220 17.64 -14.31 36.36
C ARG A 220 18.28 -14.73 35.06
N ARG A 221 17.55 -14.56 33.96
CA ARG A 221 17.96 -15.03 32.64
C ARG A 221 17.45 -14.07 31.57
N LEU A 222 18.30 -13.80 30.60
CA LEU A 222 18.00 -12.99 29.43
C LEU A 222 18.62 -13.65 28.21
N ASP A 223 17.77 -14.16 27.32
CA ASP A 223 18.20 -14.81 26.08
C ASP A 223 17.56 -14.18 24.86
N LEU A 224 18.28 -14.17 23.74
CA LEU A 224 17.74 -13.88 22.42
C LEU A 224 17.50 -15.20 21.65
N VAL A 225 16.25 -15.64 21.60
CA VAL A 225 15.83 -16.92 21.00
C VAL A 225 15.37 -16.68 19.56
N THR A 226 15.90 -17.46 18.61
CA THR A 226 15.44 -17.45 17.22
C THR A 226 14.38 -18.53 17.01
N LEU A 227 13.15 -18.12 16.70
CA LEU A 227 12.09 -19.06 16.33
C LEU A 227 12.21 -19.39 14.84
N LYS A 228 12.34 -20.68 14.54
CA LYS A 228 12.50 -21.19 13.16
C LYS A 228 11.20 -21.79 12.65
N ASN A 229 10.96 -21.73 11.34
CA ASN A 229 9.86 -22.44 10.71
C ASN A 229 10.19 -23.96 10.55
N ALA A 230 9.27 -24.75 10.01
CA ALA A 230 9.49 -26.18 9.75
C ALA A 230 10.66 -26.47 8.78
N LYS A 231 11.09 -25.48 7.99
CA LYS A 231 12.24 -25.57 7.07
C LYS A 231 13.57 -25.15 7.73
N GLY A 232 13.53 -24.70 8.99
CA GLY A 232 14.71 -24.19 9.71
C GLY A 232 15.01 -22.71 9.47
N ASP A 233 14.24 -22.00 8.64
CA ASP A 233 14.45 -20.57 8.38
C ASP A 233 14.02 -19.73 9.59
N PRO A 234 14.77 -18.66 9.94
CA PRO A 234 14.38 -17.75 11.01
C PRO A 234 13.06 -17.05 10.65
N ARG A 235 12.09 -17.13 11.55
CA ARG A 235 10.76 -16.55 11.37
C ARG A 235 10.51 -15.38 12.32
N ASN A 236 10.99 -15.48 13.56
CA ASN A 236 10.89 -14.44 14.58
C ASN A 236 12.07 -14.52 15.56
N TYR A 237 12.24 -13.45 16.32
CA TYR A 237 13.22 -13.36 17.40
C TYR A 237 12.48 -12.95 18.67
N VAL A 238 12.73 -13.69 19.74
CA VAL A 238 12.11 -13.50 21.05
C VAL A 238 13.20 -13.12 22.03
N VAL A 239 12.98 -12.05 22.79
CA VAL A 239 13.76 -11.74 23.97
C VAL A 239 13.07 -12.42 25.15
N LEU A 240 13.67 -13.51 25.63
CA LEU A 240 13.18 -14.27 26.76
C LEU A 240 13.79 -13.71 28.05
N ALA A 241 12.98 -13.03 28.86
CA ALA A 241 13.40 -12.54 30.17
C ALA A 241 12.70 -13.35 31.26
N GLU A 242 13.46 -14.00 32.14
CA GLU A 242 12.94 -14.69 33.32
C GLU A 242 13.23 -13.85 34.56
N PHE A 243 12.16 -13.48 35.28
CA PHE A 243 12.23 -12.69 36.51
C PHE A 243 11.83 -13.55 37.70
N ASP A 244 12.50 -13.38 38.83
CA ASP A 244 12.24 -14.06 40.08
C ASP A 244 11.67 -13.07 41.10
N ASP A 245 10.45 -13.32 41.56
CA ASP A 245 9.77 -12.50 42.57
C ASP A 245 10.04 -12.96 44.01
N GLY A 246 10.87 -14.00 44.19
CA GLY A 246 11.20 -14.61 45.47
C GLY A 246 10.41 -15.88 45.78
N GLU A 247 9.27 -16.10 45.13
CA GLU A 247 8.45 -17.31 45.26
C GLU A 247 8.37 -18.09 43.94
N THR A 248 8.26 -17.37 42.83
CA THR A 248 8.05 -17.92 41.50
C THR A 248 8.94 -17.25 40.46
N SER A 249 9.34 -18.04 39.47
CA SER A 249 9.98 -17.52 38.26
C SER A 249 8.92 -17.26 37.19
N VAL A 250 8.84 -16.02 36.72
CA VAL A 250 7.95 -15.59 35.66
C VAL A 250 8.75 -15.38 34.39
N SER A 251 8.41 -16.15 33.35
CA SER A 251 9.01 -16.02 32.02
C SER A 251 8.21 -15.09 31.13
N LEU A 252 8.86 -14.05 30.60
CA LEU A 252 8.28 -13.04 29.72
C LEU A 252 8.97 -13.08 28.35
N PRO A 253 8.39 -13.83 27.39
CA PRO A 253 8.87 -13.90 26.02
C PRO A 253 8.37 -12.70 25.20
N PHE A 254 9.24 -11.70 25.00
CA PHE A 254 8.92 -10.50 24.24
C PHE A 254 9.29 -10.63 22.77
N ILE A 255 8.36 -10.33 21.88
CA ILE A 255 8.64 -10.06 20.46
C ILE A 255 8.64 -8.56 20.26
N ALA A 256 9.79 -7.99 19.92
CA ALA A 256 9.94 -6.54 19.72
C ALA A 256 9.64 -6.13 18.27
N PHE A 257 8.98 -4.99 18.12
CA PHE A 257 8.66 -4.40 16.82
C PHE A 257 9.30 -3.02 16.70
N GLU A 258 10.01 -2.79 15.60
CA GLU A 258 10.44 -1.45 15.25
C GLU A 258 9.25 -0.62 14.75
N ALA A 259 9.24 0.66 15.10
CA ALA A 259 8.24 1.63 14.63
C ALA A 259 8.23 1.87 13.11
N LYS A 260 9.20 1.31 12.37
CA LYS A 260 9.41 1.60 10.96
C LYS A 260 8.49 0.77 10.07
N TRP A 261 8.19 1.32 8.89
CA TRP A 261 7.29 0.71 7.90
C TRP A 261 7.75 -0.66 7.37
N ARG A 262 9.00 -1.06 7.57
CA ARG A 262 9.51 -2.33 7.05
C ARG A 262 9.51 -3.39 8.16
N SER A 263 8.60 -4.36 8.06
CA SER A 263 8.44 -5.48 9.01
C SER A 263 9.21 -6.76 8.61
N GLY A 264 10.21 -6.65 7.73
CA GLY A 264 11.00 -7.78 7.28
C GLY A 264 11.80 -8.45 8.42
N ILE A 265 12.18 -9.72 8.25
CA ILE A 265 12.88 -10.52 9.27
C ILE A 265 14.13 -9.82 9.83
N LYS A 266 14.89 -9.11 8.99
CA LYS A 266 16.07 -8.33 9.38
C LYS A 266 15.74 -7.22 10.38
N TYR A 267 14.60 -6.54 10.20
CA TYR A 267 14.14 -5.48 11.10
C TYR A 267 13.64 -6.06 12.43
N ARG A 268 13.02 -7.24 12.41
CA ARG A 268 12.63 -7.95 13.64
C ARG A 268 13.84 -8.37 14.46
N LEU A 269 14.91 -8.85 13.80
CA LEU A 269 16.18 -9.14 14.47
C LEU A 269 16.76 -7.87 15.09
N GLY A 270 16.80 -6.76 14.34
CA GLY A 270 17.29 -5.47 14.83
C GLY A 270 16.52 -4.98 16.06
N ALA A 271 15.19 -5.05 16.02
CA ALA A 271 14.32 -4.68 17.15
C ALA A 271 14.56 -5.56 18.38
N ALA A 272 14.61 -6.89 18.20
CA ALA A 272 14.83 -7.83 19.28
C ALA A 272 16.24 -7.71 19.88
N ALA A 273 17.26 -7.54 19.04
CA ALA A 273 18.64 -7.30 19.49
C ALA A 273 18.77 -5.97 20.24
N SER A 274 18.10 -4.91 19.76
CA SER A 274 18.07 -3.62 20.46
C SER A 274 17.41 -3.75 21.83
N LEU A 275 16.23 -4.36 21.91
CA LEU A 275 15.55 -4.61 23.19
C LEU A 275 16.41 -5.46 24.13
N HIS A 276 17.00 -6.55 23.62
CA HIS A 276 17.90 -7.39 24.41
C HIS A 276 19.07 -6.59 24.97
N ASN A 277 19.71 -5.76 24.15
CA ASN A 277 20.84 -4.93 24.58
C ASN A 277 20.43 -3.89 25.61
N GLU A 278 19.28 -3.24 25.47
CA GLU A 278 18.76 -2.30 26.47
C GLU A 278 18.55 -2.98 27.82
N ILE A 279 17.88 -4.15 27.85
CA ILE A 279 17.70 -4.92 29.10
C ILE A 279 19.05 -5.39 29.66
N ALA A 280 19.97 -5.85 28.80
CA ALA A 280 21.30 -6.28 29.21
C ALA A 280 22.14 -5.14 29.80
N GLN A 281 22.03 -3.93 29.25
CA GLN A 281 22.69 -2.74 29.80
C GLN A 281 22.17 -2.39 31.19
N LEU A 282 20.86 -2.54 31.44
CA LEU A 282 20.31 -2.40 32.79
C LEU A 282 20.87 -3.45 33.74
N TYR A 283 21.09 -4.67 33.25
CA TYR A 283 21.46 -5.82 34.06
C TYR A 283 22.90 -5.76 34.56
N GLN A 284 23.78 -4.93 33.96
CA GLN A 284 25.22 -4.82 34.31
C GLN A 284 25.47 -5.24 35.75
N PRO A 285 25.93 -6.50 35.94
CA PRO A 285 25.95 -7.08 37.26
C PRO A 285 26.93 -6.26 38.08
N THR A 286 26.45 -5.58 39.11
CA THR A 286 27.34 -5.02 40.14
C THR A 286 28.10 -6.15 40.87
N THR A 287 27.72 -7.40 40.62
CA THR A 287 28.32 -8.62 41.16
C THR A 287 28.59 -9.59 40.01
N PRO A 288 29.83 -10.06 39.78
CA PRO A 288 30.16 -10.92 38.64
C PRO A 288 29.27 -12.18 38.57
N PRO A 289 28.89 -12.63 37.37
CA PRO A 289 27.98 -13.77 37.21
C PRO A 289 28.61 -15.03 37.78
N ILE A 290 27.90 -15.70 38.70
CA ILE A 290 28.24 -17.06 39.12
C ILE A 290 27.92 -17.98 37.94
N VAL A 291 28.97 -18.41 37.22
CA VAL A 291 28.84 -19.36 36.12
C VAL A 291 28.34 -20.70 36.69
N ARG A 292 27.09 -21.05 36.40
CA ARG A 292 26.54 -22.38 36.64
C ARG A 292 26.46 -23.10 35.30
N GLU A 293 27.27 -24.13 35.12
CA GLU A 293 27.15 -25.03 33.98
C GLU A 293 25.78 -25.71 34.02
N ARG A 294 24.99 -25.55 32.95
CA ARG A 294 23.73 -26.29 32.80
C ARG A 294 24.11 -27.72 32.40
N PRO A 295 23.78 -28.75 33.19
CA PRO A 295 24.04 -30.13 32.78
C PRO A 295 23.31 -30.41 31.47
N ALA A 296 23.96 -31.13 30.55
CA ALA A 296 23.37 -31.52 29.28
C ALA A 296 22.03 -32.22 29.53
N MET A 297 20.96 -31.76 28.86
CA MET A 297 19.69 -32.49 28.87
C MET A 297 19.95 -33.89 28.31
N SER A 298 19.54 -34.92 29.05
CA SER A 298 19.61 -36.29 28.56
C SER A 298 18.71 -36.43 27.33
N ALA A 299 19.12 -37.29 26.39
CA ALA A 299 18.40 -37.58 25.16
C ALA A 299 16.98 -38.16 25.38
N GLU A 300 16.61 -38.43 26.62
CA GLU A 300 15.30 -38.95 27.03
C GLU A 300 14.26 -37.84 27.24
N GLN A 301 14.69 -36.56 27.29
CA GLN A 301 13.83 -35.38 27.48
C GLN A 301 13.66 -34.53 26.22
N ALA A 302 14.22 -34.96 25.07
CA ALA A 302 14.15 -34.28 23.78
C ALA A 302 13.17 -35.00 22.83
#